data_AF-F1A4Z7-F1
#
_entry.id   AF-F1A4Z7-F1
#
_cell.length_a   1.000
_cell.length_b   1.000
_cell.length_c   1.000
_cell.angle_alpha   90.00
_cell.angle_beta   90.00
_cell.angle_gamma   90.00
#
_symmetry.space_group_name_H-M   'P 1'
#
loop_
_entity.id
_entity.type
_entity.pdbx_description
1 polymer ?
#
loop_
_entity_poly.entity_id
_entity_poly.type
_entity_poly.pdbx_seq_one_letter_code
_entity_poly.pdbx_strand_id
1 'polypeptide(L)'
;MNTQDFNFKWDINHIIDKTRFSEENEKPIQLSNNDLTASRHERAQGDDYPPVRIFSNNFISLDYLMKNHFAQWSIHIDSTHGFIEVGIIEPSSQSTFFIKGFKNEAQHETAKDIKTFEFGETYTTGDTIKIKLELNPTTSTSQSKTISLYLFKNDKSLGLPFKDIQIDENTKLYPMAGLNDDGDKISIVR
;
A
#
# COMPACT_ATOMS: atom_id res chain seq x y z
N MET A 1 -9.39 20.45 13.28
CA MET A 1 -8.15 19.66 13.45
C MET A 1 -7.43 19.67 12.12
N ASN A 2 -6.15 20.12 12.08
CA ASN A 2 -5.32 19.97 10.89
C ASN A 2 -4.98 18.49 10.73
N THR A 3 -5.61 17.80 9.79
CA THR A 3 -5.28 16.43 9.42
C THR A 3 -4.09 16.48 8.47
N GLN A 4 -2.87 16.36 9.00
CA GLN A 4 -1.67 16.32 8.17
C GLN A 4 -1.49 14.91 7.60
N ASP A 5 -1.36 14.81 6.28
CA ASP A 5 -1.06 13.56 5.60
C ASP A 5 0.32 13.02 6.02
N PHE A 6 0.43 11.70 6.09
CA PHE A 6 1.67 11.00 6.39
C PHE A 6 2.67 11.23 5.26
N ASN A 7 3.80 11.87 5.59
CA ASN A 7 4.79 12.26 4.61
C ASN A 7 5.80 11.13 4.35
N PHE A 8 5.83 10.66 3.11
CA PHE A 8 6.81 9.70 2.62
C PHE A 8 7.18 9.96 1.15
N LYS A 9 8.11 9.13 0.67
CA LYS A 9 8.49 8.95 -0.73
C LYS A 9 8.54 7.45 -1.02
N TRP A 10 8.42 7.08 -2.29
CA TRP A 10 8.74 5.73 -2.73
C TRP A 10 10.24 5.48 -2.58
N ASP A 11 10.64 4.24 -2.30
CA ASP A 11 12.04 3.85 -2.19
C ASP A 11 12.36 2.72 -3.17
N ILE A 12 13.31 2.97 -4.07
CA ILE A 12 13.74 1.99 -5.08
C ILE A 12 14.44 0.77 -4.46
N ASN A 13 14.91 0.89 -3.22
CA ASN A 13 15.49 -0.22 -2.47
C ASN A 13 14.42 -1.05 -1.75
N HIS A 14 13.17 -0.58 -1.75
CA HIS A 14 12.02 -1.23 -1.13
C HIS A 14 11.06 -1.75 -2.21
N ILE A 15 11.55 -2.72 -2.97
CA ILE A 15 10.79 -3.41 -4.02
C ILE A 15 10.62 -4.88 -3.66
N ILE A 16 9.40 -5.38 -3.84
CA ILE A 16 9.09 -6.81 -3.86
C ILE A 16 8.81 -7.16 -5.32
N ASP A 17 9.79 -7.80 -5.94
CA ASP A 17 9.70 -8.35 -7.27
C ASP A 17 9.64 -9.88 -7.17
N LYS A 18 8.48 -10.44 -7.47
CA LYS A 18 8.24 -11.91 -7.51
C LYS A 18 8.05 -12.41 -8.94
N THR A 19 8.31 -11.57 -9.93
CA THR A 19 8.28 -11.97 -11.35
C THR A 19 9.42 -12.95 -11.64
N ARG A 20 9.31 -13.65 -12.75
CA ARG A 20 10.37 -14.55 -13.24
C ARG A 20 11.68 -13.83 -13.61
N PHE A 21 11.67 -12.50 -13.71
CA PHE A 21 12.81 -11.67 -14.10
C PHE A 21 13.45 -10.94 -12.91
N SER A 22 13.07 -11.29 -11.68
CA SER A 22 13.53 -10.64 -10.44
C SER A 22 15.05 -10.64 -10.22
N GLU A 23 15.80 -11.54 -10.87
CA GLU A 23 17.26 -11.62 -10.80
C GLU A 23 17.97 -10.74 -11.84
N GLU A 24 17.24 -10.06 -12.72
CA GLU A 24 17.83 -9.20 -13.74
C GLU A 24 18.33 -7.86 -13.18
N ASN A 25 19.34 -7.28 -13.84
CA ASN A 25 19.95 -6.01 -13.42
C ASN A 25 19.02 -4.81 -13.63
N GLU A 26 18.12 -4.89 -14.60
CA GLU A 26 17.17 -3.84 -14.90
C GLU A 26 16.09 -3.77 -13.82
N LYS A 27 15.82 -2.56 -13.32
CA LYS A 27 14.83 -2.36 -12.27
C LYS A 27 13.44 -2.22 -12.92
N PRO A 28 12.45 -3.03 -12.49
CA PRO A 28 11.10 -2.99 -13.04
C PRO A 28 10.30 -1.72 -12.68
N ILE A 29 10.82 -0.91 -11.76
CA ILE A 29 10.21 0.34 -11.31
C ILE A 29 11.19 1.50 -11.56
N GLN A 30 10.68 2.59 -12.11
CA GLN A 30 11.38 3.87 -12.20
C GLN A 30 10.71 4.89 -11.27
N LEU A 31 11.53 5.66 -10.55
CA LEU A 31 11.07 6.76 -9.71
C LEU A 31 11.28 8.10 -10.43
N SER A 32 10.33 9.01 -10.25
CA SER A 32 10.38 10.37 -10.78
C SER A 32 9.72 11.36 -9.82
N ASN A 33 9.74 12.65 -10.18
CA ASN A 33 9.15 13.73 -9.39
C ASN A 33 9.62 13.72 -7.92
N ASN A 34 10.94 13.67 -7.72
CA ASN A 34 11.55 13.59 -6.39
C ASN A 34 11.03 12.38 -5.57
N ASP A 35 10.95 11.23 -6.23
CA ASP A 35 10.52 9.94 -5.66
C ASP A 35 9.05 9.91 -5.19
N LEU A 36 8.22 10.83 -5.69
CA LEU A 36 6.78 10.85 -5.43
C LEU A 36 5.98 10.03 -6.42
N THR A 37 6.57 9.73 -7.56
CA THR A 37 5.92 9.03 -8.66
C THR A 37 6.69 7.75 -8.96
N ALA A 38 5.97 6.62 -9.00
CA ALA A 38 6.49 5.31 -9.39
C ALA A 38 5.86 4.88 -10.72
N SER A 39 6.67 4.34 -11.61
CA SER A 39 6.25 3.86 -12.94
C SER A 39 6.81 2.46 -13.19
N ARG A 40 5.98 1.59 -13.76
CA ARG A 40 6.33 0.23 -14.16
C ARG A 40 6.94 0.21 -15.56
N HIS A 41 8.04 -0.52 -15.72
CA HIS A 41 8.71 -0.74 -17.00
C HIS A 41 9.01 -2.22 -17.22
N GLU A 42 8.31 -2.86 -18.16
CA GLU A 42 8.56 -4.27 -18.48
C GLU A 42 9.99 -4.47 -19.01
N ARG A 43 10.68 -5.47 -18.47
CA ARG A 43 12.02 -5.87 -18.96
C ARG A 43 11.94 -6.70 -20.23
N ALA A 44 10.90 -7.53 -20.31
CA ALA A 44 10.64 -8.42 -21.42
C ALA A 44 9.16 -8.80 -21.46
N GLN A 45 8.70 -9.32 -22.59
CA GLN A 45 7.34 -9.82 -22.75
C GLN A 45 7.02 -10.86 -21.66
N GLY A 46 5.89 -10.68 -20.95
CA GLY A 46 5.46 -11.56 -19.87
C GLY A 46 6.16 -11.30 -18.52
N ASP A 47 6.64 -10.07 -18.31
CA ASP A 47 7.10 -9.52 -17.01
C ASP A 47 5.94 -8.85 -16.25
N ASP A 48 4.71 -9.16 -16.63
CA ASP A 48 3.47 -8.57 -16.13
C ASP A 48 2.85 -9.39 -14.99
N TYR A 49 3.50 -10.44 -14.47
CA TYR A 49 2.93 -11.19 -13.34
C TYR A 49 3.97 -11.93 -12.48
N PRO A 50 3.77 -11.96 -11.14
CA PRO A 50 2.82 -11.16 -10.36
C PRO A 50 3.18 -9.65 -10.33
N PRO A 51 2.29 -8.77 -9.85
CA PRO A 51 2.58 -7.34 -9.74
C PRO A 51 3.88 -7.07 -8.96
N VAL A 52 4.64 -6.09 -9.43
CA VAL A 52 5.83 -5.59 -8.74
C VAL A 52 5.37 -4.57 -7.71
N ARG A 53 5.70 -4.80 -6.43
CA ARG A 53 5.28 -3.91 -5.34
C ARG A 53 6.43 -3.02 -4.92
N ILE A 54 6.12 -1.75 -4.70
CA ILE A 54 7.02 -0.77 -4.11
C ILE A 54 6.42 -0.25 -2.81
N PHE A 55 7.26 -0.02 -1.82
CA PHE A 55 6.85 0.57 -0.55
C PHE A 55 7.72 1.75 -0.14
N SER A 56 7.15 2.54 0.75
CA SER A 56 7.70 3.83 1.16
C SER A 56 9.06 3.75 1.87
N ASN A 57 9.78 4.87 1.91
CA ASN A 57 11.02 5.05 2.66
C ASN A 57 10.82 5.25 4.18
N ASN A 58 9.61 5.58 4.60
CA ASN A 58 9.25 5.88 5.99
C ASN A 58 8.15 4.94 6.47
N PHE A 59 8.24 4.49 7.72
CA PHE A 59 7.20 3.67 8.34
C PHE A 59 6.31 4.47 9.28
N ILE A 60 5.09 3.95 9.46
CA ILE A 60 4.14 4.32 10.48
C ILE A 60 4.40 3.40 11.67
N SER A 61 4.78 3.99 12.81
CA SER A 61 5.01 3.28 14.08
C SER A 61 3.80 3.36 15.00
N LEU A 62 3.78 2.50 16.02
CA LEU A 62 2.79 2.62 17.10
C LEU A 62 2.88 4.00 17.78
N ASP A 63 4.08 4.51 18.07
CA ASP A 63 4.27 5.84 18.67
C ASP A 63 3.64 6.96 17.84
N TYR A 64 3.78 6.89 16.50
CA TYR A 64 3.15 7.84 15.59
C TYR A 64 1.62 7.80 15.74
N LEU A 65 1.04 6.60 15.76
CA LEU A 65 -0.42 6.43 15.86
C LEU A 65 -0.94 6.78 17.25
N MET A 66 -0.19 6.54 18.33
CA MET A 66 -0.57 6.96 19.67
C MET A 66 -0.63 8.49 19.77
N LYS A 67 0.33 9.20 19.14
CA LYS A 67 0.39 10.67 19.14
C LYS A 67 -0.67 11.32 18.25
N ASN A 68 -0.93 10.75 17.07
CA ASN A 68 -1.78 11.37 16.04
C ASN A 68 -3.16 10.73 15.90
N HIS A 69 -3.40 9.60 16.58
CA HIS A 69 -4.57 8.71 16.49
C HIS A 69 -4.76 8.01 15.14
N PHE A 70 -4.29 8.60 14.05
CA PHE A 70 -4.33 8.01 12.72
C PHE A 70 -3.13 8.43 11.87
N ALA A 71 -2.91 7.69 10.80
CA ALA A 71 -2.07 8.07 9.67
C ALA A 71 -2.90 7.98 8.40
N GLN A 72 -2.76 8.91 7.47
CA GLN A 72 -3.47 8.85 6.20
C GLN A 72 -2.58 9.32 5.05
N TRP A 73 -2.81 8.82 3.85
CA TRP A 73 -2.13 9.27 2.64
C TRP A 73 -3.01 9.00 1.42
N SER A 74 -2.73 9.70 0.33
CA SER A 74 -3.45 9.54 -0.92
C SER A 74 -2.49 9.25 -2.08
N ILE A 75 -2.92 8.37 -2.96
CA ILE A 75 -2.21 7.98 -4.19
C ILE A 75 -3.12 8.32 -5.37
N HIS A 76 -2.59 9.06 -6.33
CA HIS A 76 -3.22 9.32 -7.61
C HIS A 76 -2.77 8.27 -8.63
N ILE A 77 -3.71 7.75 -9.42
CA ILE A 77 -3.43 6.80 -10.52
C ILE A 77 -3.24 7.60 -11.79
N ASP A 78 -1.99 7.89 -12.14
CA ASP A 78 -1.66 8.68 -13.33
C ASP A 78 -1.94 7.90 -14.62
N SER A 79 -1.73 6.58 -14.60
CA SER A 79 -1.97 5.67 -15.72
C SER A 79 -2.12 4.26 -15.20
N THR A 80 -3.09 3.50 -15.72
CA THR A 80 -3.16 2.06 -15.47
C THR A 80 -3.80 1.29 -16.62
N HIS A 81 -3.33 0.06 -16.83
CA HIS A 81 -3.96 -0.95 -17.69
C HIS A 81 -4.93 -1.87 -16.92
N GLY A 82 -5.12 -1.63 -15.63
CA GLY A 82 -6.14 -2.24 -14.79
C GLY A 82 -5.59 -2.71 -13.45
N PHE A 83 -4.33 -3.09 -13.36
CA PHE A 83 -3.77 -3.85 -12.24
C PHE A 83 -3.02 -2.99 -11.22
N ILE A 84 -3.75 -2.15 -10.48
CA ILE A 84 -3.21 -1.42 -9.32
C ILE A 84 -3.61 -2.08 -8.00
N GLU A 85 -2.62 -2.29 -7.13
CA GLU A 85 -2.80 -2.67 -5.74
C GLU A 85 -2.40 -1.50 -4.83
N VAL A 86 -3.13 -1.24 -3.75
CA VAL A 86 -2.71 -0.27 -2.71
C VAL A 86 -2.93 -0.82 -1.32
N GLY A 87 -2.05 -0.49 -0.38
CA GLY A 87 -2.15 -1.01 0.98
C GLY A 87 -0.96 -0.70 1.86
N ILE A 88 -0.67 -1.64 2.76
CA ILE A 88 0.45 -1.58 3.70
C ILE A 88 1.21 -2.90 3.73
N ILE A 89 2.47 -2.82 4.14
CA ILE A 89 3.31 -3.98 4.44
C ILE A 89 3.99 -3.83 5.80
N GLU A 90 4.13 -4.96 6.51
CA GLU A 90 5.01 -5.15 7.64
C GLU A 90 6.14 -6.12 7.24
N PRO A 91 7.33 -5.62 6.83
CA PRO A 91 8.38 -6.46 6.27
C PRO A 91 8.92 -7.54 7.23
N SER A 92 8.94 -7.26 8.54
CA SER A 92 9.41 -8.19 9.58
C SER A 92 8.61 -9.48 9.64
N SER A 93 7.29 -9.39 9.49
CA SER A 93 6.39 -10.53 9.49
C SER A 93 6.06 -11.04 8.07
N GLN A 94 6.54 -10.32 7.04
CA GLN A 94 6.15 -10.49 5.64
C GLN A 94 4.62 -10.43 5.45
N SER A 95 3.93 -9.64 6.28
CA SER A 95 2.49 -9.47 6.21
C SER A 95 2.14 -8.26 5.36
N THR A 96 1.17 -8.42 4.46
CA THR A 96 0.67 -7.37 3.59
C THR A 96 -0.84 -7.31 3.66
N PHE A 97 -1.38 -6.10 3.69
CA PHE A 97 -2.82 -5.83 3.70
C PHE A 97 -3.10 -4.85 2.58
N PHE A 98 -3.73 -5.30 1.51
CA PHE A 98 -3.90 -4.47 0.32
C PHE A 98 -5.18 -4.77 -0.44
N ILE A 99 -5.56 -3.83 -1.28
CA ILE A 99 -6.78 -3.83 -2.08
C ILE A 99 -6.38 -3.87 -3.54
N LYS A 100 -7.00 -4.79 -4.28
CA LYS A 100 -6.81 -5.02 -5.70
C LYS A 100 -7.97 -4.39 -6.45
N GLY A 101 -7.76 -3.21 -7.02
CA GLY A 101 -8.80 -2.50 -7.77
C GLY A 101 -9.38 -3.36 -8.90
N PHE A 102 -8.53 -4.02 -9.68
CA PHE A 102 -8.97 -4.86 -10.81
C PHE A 102 -9.90 -6.03 -10.46
N LYS A 103 -9.88 -6.49 -9.20
CA LYS A 103 -10.65 -7.65 -8.74
C LYS A 103 -11.78 -7.29 -7.80
N ASN A 104 -11.88 -6.03 -7.37
CA ASN A 104 -12.72 -5.63 -6.23
C ASN A 104 -12.49 -6.58 -5.05
N GLU A 105 -11.21 -6.79 -4.71
CA GLU A 105 -10.78 -7.78 -3.72
C GLU A 105 -9.86 -7.12 -2.71
N ALA A 106 -10.06 -7.43 -1.43
CA ALA A 106 -9.07 -7.21 -0.39
C ALA A 106 -8.30 -8.50 -0.13
N GLN A 107 -6.99 -8.38 0.07
CA GLN A 107 -6.10 -9.50 0.36
C GLN A 107 -5.25 -9.22 1.60
N HIS A 108 -5.21 -10.20 2.50
CA HIS A 108 -4.20 -10.32 3.55
C HIS A 108 -3.27 -11.48 3.18
N GLU A 109 -2.01 -11.18 2.92
CA GLU A 109 -0.97 -12.16 2.60
C GLU A 109 0.09 -12.16 3.70
N THR A 110 0.45 -13.33 4.19
CA THR A 110 1.55 -13.58 5.13
C THR A 110 2.56 -14.54 4.48
N ALA A 111 3.68 -14.82 5.14
CA ALA A 111 4.65 -15.81 4.66
C ALA A 111 4.07 -17.24 4.42
N LYS A 112 2.90 -17.57 4.99
CA LYS A 112 2.34 -18.94 4.96
C LYS A 112 0.96 -19.04 4.33
N ASP A 113 0.22 -17.93 4.27
CA ASP A 113 -1.20 -17.96 3.96
C ASP A 113 -1.62 -16.70 3.18
N ILE A 114 -2.59 -16.88 2.29
CA ILE A 114 -3.22 -15.81 1.50
C ILE A 114 -4.72 -15.92 1.71
N LYS A 115 -5.30 -14.86 2.28
CA LYS A 115 -6.76 -14.74 2.47
C LYS A 115 -7.27 -13.61 1.60
N THR A 116 -8.30 -13.89 0.82
CA THR A 116 -8.98 -12.89 -0.02
C THR A 116 -10.47 -12.83 0.27
N PHE A 117 -11.07 -11.68 0.03
CA PHE A 117 -12.51 -11.46 0.13
C PHE A 117 -12.94 -10.29 -0.76
N GLU A 118 -14.20 -10.32 -1.20
CA GLU A 118 -14.78 -9.25 -2.02
C GLU A 118 -14.84 -7.94 -1.24
N PHE A 119 -14.28 -6.87 -1.83
CA PHE A 119 -14.26 -5.53 -1.26
C PHE A 119 -13.93 -4.45 -2.28
N GLY A 120 -14.59 -3.30 -2.19
CA GLY A 120 -14.20 -2.09 -2.90
C GLY A 120 -14.75 -2.02 -4.33
N GLU A 121 -14.08 -1.23 -5.16
CA GLU A 121 -14.49 -0.89 -6.52
C GLU A 121 -13.24 -0.83 -7.43
N THR A 122 -13.45 -0.87 -8.75
CA THR A 122 -12.36 -0.85 -9.72
C THR A 122 -11.60 0.47 -9.73
N TYR A 123 -10.29 0.40 -9.91
CA TYR A 123 -9.41 1.56 -10.01
C TYR A 123 -9.06 1.84 -11.46
N THR A 124 -9.10 3.12 -11.85
CA THR A 124 -8.86 3.57 -13.22
C THR A 124 -7.99 4.82 -13.23
N THR A 125 -7.44 5.14 -14.40
CA THR A 125 -6.68 6.37 -14.62
C THR A 125 -7.48 7.61 -14.18
N GLY A 126 -6.84 8.46 -13.37
CA GLY A 126 -7.44 9.67 -12.80
C GLY A 126 -8.03 9.48 -11.40
N ASP A 127 -8.20 8.23 -10.94
CA ASP A 127 -8.69 7.98 -9.58
C ASP A 127 -7.64 8.36 -8.52
N THR A 128 -8.14 8.87 -7.39
CA THR A 128 -7.34 9.11 -6.19
C THR A 128 -7.80 8.15 -5.10
N ILE A 129 -6.87 7.30 -4.64
CA ILE A 129 -7.11 6.32 -3.60
C ILE A 129 -6.46 6.81 -2.31
N LYS A 130 -7.27 6.99 -1.26
CA LYS A 130 -6.81 7.41 0.06
C LYS A 130 -6.94 6.25 1.03
N ILE A 131 -5.88 6.03 1.79
CA ILE A 131 -5.81 5.04 2.86
C ILE A 131 -5.69 5.79 4.17
N LYS A 132 -6.42 5.35 5.19
CA LYS A 132 -6.29 5.82 6.57
C LYS A 132 -6.13 4.62 7.51
N LEU A 133 -5.04 4.61 8.27
CA LEU A 133 -4.85 3.71 9.40
C LEU A 133 -5.29 4.45 10.66
N GLU A 134 -6.22 3.88 11.42
CA GLU A 134 -6.72 4.46 12.66
C GLU A 134 -6.47 3.51 13.82
N LEU A 135 -5.95 4.05 14.92
CA LEU A 135 -5.79 3.32 16.16
C LEU A 135 -7.16 3.07 16.80
N ASN A 136 -7.49 1.80 17.03
CA ASN A 136 -8.77 1.45 17.64
C ASN A 136 -8.76 1.85 19.14
N PRO A 137 -9.89 2.36 19.67
CA PRO A 137 -10.00 2.68 21.09
C PRO A 137 -9.78 1.42 21.94
N THR A 138 -8.75 1.43 22.79
CA THR A 138 -8.50 0.29 23.68
C THR A 138 -9.13 0.51 25.05
N THR A 139 -9.88 -0.48 25.52
CA THR A 139 -10.38 -0.55 26.91
C THR A 139 -9.38 -1.20 27.88
N SER A 140 -8.22 -1.66 27.40
CA SER A 140 -7.23 -2.43 28.15
C SER A 140 -5.83 -1.81 28.11
N THR A 141 -5.07 -2.02 29.18
CA THR A 141 -3.67 -1.59 29.38
C THR A 141 -2.64 -2.51 28.70
N SER A 142 -3.06 -3.43 27.83
CA SER A 142 -2.12 -4.29 27.09
C SER A 142 -1.19 -3.49 26.17
N GLN A 143 0.04 -3.99 26.04
CA GLN A 143 1.06 -3.46 25.12
C GLN A 143 0.68 -3.68 23.64
N SER A 144 -0.12 -4.70 23.33
CA SER A 144 -0.69 -4.87 21.98
C SER A 144 -1.84 -3.90 21.77
N LYS A 145 -1.77 -3.15 20.67
CA LYS A 145 -2.83 -2.28 20.18
C LYS A 145 -3.38 -2.83 18.86
N THR A 146 -4.55 -2.36 18.48
CA THR A 146 -5.12 -2.71 17.19
C THR A 146 -5.38 -1.48 16.34
N ILE A 147 -5.26 -1.65 15.03
CA ILE A 147 -5.60 -0.61 14.05
C ILE A 147 -6.65 -1.13 13.06
N SER A 148 -7.36 -0.20 12.45
CA SER A 148 -8.25 -0.45 11.32
C SER A 148 -7.75 0.30 10.09
N LEU A 149 -7.86 -0.32 8.91
CA LEU A 149 -7.53 0.28 7.63
C LEU A 149 -8.82 0.70 6.94
N TYR A 150 -8.95 1.99 6.64
CA TYR A 150 -10.04 2.59 5.89
C TYR A 150 -9.58 2.93 4.47
N LEU A 151 -10.50 2.81 3.52
CA LEU A 151 -10.24 3.08 2.11
C LEU A 151 -11.25 4.08 1.56
N PHE A 152 -10.76 5.04 0.78
CA PHE A 152 -11.56 6.02 0.07
C PHE A 152 -11.12 6.09 -1.39
N LYS A 153 -12.07 6.29 -2.28
CA LYS A 153 -11.85 6.55 -3.71
C LYS A 153 -12.47 7.90 -4.04
N ASN A 154 -11.69 8.85 -4.55
CA ASN A 154 -12.15 10.21 -4.87
C ASN A 154 -12.94 10.83 -3.71
N ASP A 155 -12.38 10.73 -2.50
CA ASP A 155 -12.97 11.16 -1.22
C ASP A 155 -14.28 10.44 -0.78
N LYS A 156 -14.81 9.52 -1.57
CA LYS A 156 -15.91 8.62 -1.18
C LYS A 156 -15.37 7.45 -0.37
N SER A 157 -15.89 7.24 0.83
CA SER A 157 -15.56 6.06 1.65
C SER A 157 -16.04 4.78 0.98
N LEU A 158 -15.15 3.79 0.86
CA LEU A 158 -15.45 2.42 0.44
C LEU A 158 -15.62 1.48 1.65
N GLY A 159 -15.31 1.95 2.87
CA GLY A 159 -15.38 1.18 4.10
C GLY A 159 -14.01 0.80 4.64
N LEU A 160 -13.99 -0.21 5.51
CA LEU A 160 -12.78 -0.68 6.19
C LEU A 160 -12.57 -2.19 5.98
N PRO A 161 -11.75 -2.59 4.99
CA PRO A 161 -11.56 -4.00 4.64
C PRO A 161 -10.85 -4.79 5.74
N PHE A 162 -9.99 -4.13 6.52
CA PHE A 162 -9.23 -4.78 7.58
C PHE A 162 -9.52 -4.11 8.92
N LYS A 163 -9.93 -4.94 9.87
CA LYS A 163 -10.20 -4.57 11.27
C LYS A 163 -9.24 -5.29 12.18
N ASP A 164 -8.94 -4.64 13.28
CA ASP A 164 -8.21 -5.21 14.41
C ASP A 164 -6.85 -5.81 14.04
N ILE A 165 -6.13 -5.17 13.11
CA ILE A 165 -4.74 -5.52 12.79
C ILE A 165 -3.92 -5.28 14.06
N GLN A 166 -3.34 -6.35 14.61
CA GLN A 166 -2.51 -6.27 15.81
C GLN A 166 -1.20 -5.57 15.49
N ILE A 167 -0.82 -4.62 16.34
CA ILE A 167 0.46 -3.92 16.27
C ILE A 167 1.06 -3.81 17.68
N ASP A 168 2.38 -3.85 17.73
CA ASP A 168 3.17 -3.61 18.94
C ASP A 168 4.21 -2.50 18.72
N GLU A 169 5.05 -2.28 19.73
CA GLU A 169 6.13 -1.28 19.73
C GLU A 169 7.21 -1.52 18.66
N ASN A 170 7.33 -2.75 18.15
CA ASN A 170 8.29 -3.14 17.12
C ASN A 170 7.68 -3.17 15.71
N THR A 171 6.35 -3.15 15.58
CA THR A 171 5.67 -3.13 14.30
C THR A 171 6.00 -1.86 13.50
N LYS A 172 6.44 -2.06 12.25
CA LYS A 172 6.70 -0.99 11.28
C LYS A 172 5.86 -1.20 10.03
N LEU A 173 4.87 -0.33 9.82
CA LEU A 173 3.98 -0.41 8.67
C LEU A 173 4.40 0.59 7.60
N TYR A 174 4.58 0.12 6.37
CA TYR A 174 4.95 0.97 5.25
C TYR A 174 3.79 1.07 4.27
N PRO A 175 3.37 2.29 3.86
CA PRO A 175 2.58 2.48 2.65
C PRO A 175 3.18 1.73 1.47
N MET A 176 2.33 1.01 0.72
CA MET A 176 2.73 0.14 -0.37
C MET A 176 1.76 0.28 -1.55
N ALA A 177 2.27 0.10 -2.76
CA ALA A 177 1.47 -0.07 -3.96
C ALA A 177 2.07 -1.16 -4.88
N GLY A 178 1.21 -1.83 -5.64
CA GLY A 178 1.56 -2.79 -6.68
C GLY A 178 1.26 -2.23 -8.06
N LEU A 179 2.21 -2.37 -8.97
CA LEU A 179 2.12 -1.99 -10.37
C LEU A 179 2.44 -3.23 -11.21
N ASN A 180 1.69 -3.46 -12.28
CA ASN A 180 1.76 -4.73 -12.99
C ASN A 180 2.29 -4.56 -14.40
N ASP A 181 1.56 -3.78 -15.20
CA ASP A 181 1.73 -3.72 -16.65
C ASP A 181 2.66 -2.58 -17.03
N ASP A 182 3.36 -2.72 -18.16
CA ASP A 182 4.20 -1.66 -18.70
C ASP A 182 3.44 -0.33 -18.78
N GLY A 183 4.01 0.75 -18.24
CA GLY A 183 3.39 2.08 -18.24
C GLY A 183 2.34 2.33 -17.14
N ASP A 184 2.07 1.36 -16.25
CA ASP A 184 1.35 1.63 -15.01
C ASP A 184 2.11 2.69 -14.19
N LYS A 185 1.39 3.69 -13.67
CA LYS A 185 1.99 4.85 -13.00
C LYS A 185 1.10 5.41 -11.90
N ILE A 186 1.72 5.68 -10.76
CA ILE A 186 1.06 6.25 -9.58
C ILE A 186 1.90 7.37 -8.96
N SER A 187 1.24 8.31 -8.31
CA SER A 187 1.87 9.44 -7.61
C SER A 187 1.30 9.64 -6.21
N ILE A 188 2.17 10.00 -5.25
CA ILE A 188 1.74 10.45 -3.92
C ILE A 188 1.15 11.85 -4.04
N VAL A 189 -0.06 12.06 -3.50
CA VAL A 189 -0.70 13.38 -3.42
C VAL A 189 -0.26 14.07 -2.13
N ARG A 190 0.01 15.39 -2.19
CA ARG A 190 0.44 16.22 -1.07
C ARG A 190 -0.44 17.45 -0.91
#